data_AF-A0A6S7BF71-F1
#
_entry.id   AF-A0A6S7BF71-F1
#
_cell.length_a   1.000
_cell.length_b   1.000
_cell.length_c   1.000
_cell.angle_alpha   90.00
_cell.angle_beta   90.00
_cell.angle_gamma   90.00
#
_symmetry.space_group_name_H-M   'P 1'
#
loop_
_entity.id
_entity.type
_entity.pdbx_description
1 polymer ?
#
loop_
_entity_poly.entity_id
_entity_poly.type
_entity_poly.pdbx_seq_one_letter_code
_entity_poly.pdbx_strand_id
1 'polypeptide(L)'
;MKDALIESKGREIQLIQEPKLHAKVLAWDDDTVVISSQNWLSADPADSKLRKEIGVFVQAQGIARDLINDFEASQLTKSQVTS
;
A
#
# COMPACT_ATOMS: atom_id res chain seq x y z
N MET A 1 -7.83 -4.94 20.30
CA MET A 1 -6.89 -3.80 20.28
C MET A 1 -7.35 -2.88 19.17
N LYS A 2 -7.44 -1.57 19.41
CA LYS A 2 -7.86 -0.59 18.40
C LYS A 2 -6.68 -0.27 17.49
N ASP A 3 -6.94 -0.15 16.20
CA ASP A 3 -5.97 0.36 15.23
C ASP A 3 -5.45 1.73 15.71
N ALA A 4 -4.13 1.90 15.69
CA ALA A 4 -3.51 3.15 16.10
C ALA A 4 -3.47 4.10 14.90
N LEU A 5 -4.36 5.11 14.92
CA LEU A 5 -4.31 6.24 14.00
C LEU A 5 -3.30 7.25 14.51
N ILE A 6 -2.31 7.59 13.68
CA ILE A 6 -1.33 8.64 13.98
C ILE A 6 -1.54 9.79 12.99
N GLU A 7 -2.01 10.93 13.47
CA GLU A 7 -2.16 12.14 12.67
C GLU A 7 -0.88 12.99 12.73
N SER A 8 -0.39 13.42 11.57
CA SER A 8 0.65 14.47 11.50
C SER A 8 0.49 15.34 10.27
N LYS A 9 0.32 16.66 10.45
CA LYS A 9 0.34 17.68 9.37
C LYS A 9 -0.42 17.27 8.09
N GLY A 10 -1.71 16.93 8.22
CA GLY A 10 -2.56 16.58 7.06
C GLY A 10 -2.28 15.19 6.47
N ARG A 11 -1.64 14.30 7.23
CA ARG A 11 -1.43 12.91 6.87
C ARG A 11 -1.96 12.00 7.95
N GLU A 12 -2.63 10.96 7.51
CA GLU A 12 -3.12 9.86 8.33
C GLU A 12 -2.22 8.66 8.13
N ILE A 13 -1.82 8.02 9.23
CA ILE A 13 -1.10 6.76 9.22
C ILE A 13 -1.98 5.74 9.96
N GLN A 14 -2.41 4.72 9.24
CA GLN A 14 -3.13 3.58 9.79
C GLN A 14 -2.19 2.38 9.88
N LEU A 15 -2.02 1.84 11.09
CA LEU A 15 -1.31 0.58 11.28
C LEU A 15 -2.28 -0.60 11.07
N ILE A 16 -2.08 -1.37 9.99
CA ILE A 16 -2.84 -2.60 9.73
C ILE A 16 -2.03 -3.80 10.20
N GLN A 17 -2.53 -4.50 11.22
CA GLN A 17 -1.90 -5.73 11.72
C GLN A 17 -2.43 -6.99 11.02
N GLU A 18 -3.72 -7.00 10.68
CA GLU A 18 -4.39 -8.11 9.99
C GLU A 18 -5.38 -7.56 8.95
N PRO A 19 -5.40 -8.09 7.70
CA PRO A 19 -4.46 -9.07 7.16
C PRO A 19 -3.04 -8.49 7.03
N LYS A 20 -2.02 -9.35 7.14
CA LYS A 20 -0.62 -8.95 6.90
C LYS A 20 -0.47 -8.42 5.47
N LEU A 21 -0.23 -7.12 5.34
CA LEU A 21 0.04 -6.47 4.07
C LEU A 21 1.54 -6.53 3.74
N HIS A 22 1.92 -7.23 2.67
CA HIS A 22 3.30 -7.21 2.16
C HIS A 22 3.45 -6.41 0.85
N ALA A 23 2.36 -5.82 0.35
CA ALA A 23 2.40 -5.01 -0.84
C ALA A 23 3.15 -3.69 -0.58
N LYS A 24 3.94 -3.22 -1.56
CA LYS A 24 4.51 -1.88 -1.55
C LYS A 24 3.92 -1.14 -2.73
N VAL A 25 2.94 -0.33 -2.41
CA VAL A 25 2.12 0.39 -3.38
C VAL A 25 2.21 1.88 -3.07
N LEU A 26 2.19 2.70 -4.11
CA LEU A 26 1.97 4.14 -4.02
C LEU A 26 0.90 4.54 -5.03
N ALA A 27 -0.13 5.21 -4.54
CA ALA A 27 -1.17 5.86 -5.33
C ALA A 27 -1.25 7.33 -4.91
N TRP A 28 -1.52 8.25 -5.83
CA TRP A 28 -1.57 9.69 -5.53
C TRP A 28 -2.75 10.43 -6.20
N ASP A 29 -3.45 9.79 -7.12
CA ASP A 29 -4.72 10.20 -7.70
C ASP A 29 -5.58 8.95 -7.97
N ASP A 30 -6.74 9.10 -8.60
CA ASP A 30 -7.67 7.99 -8.86
C ASP A 30 -7.18 7.01 -9.95
N ASP A 31 -6.21 7.41 -10.78
CA ASP A 31 -5.88 6.73 -12.03
C ASP A 31 -4.44 6.19 -12.07
N THR A 32 -3.65 6.43 -11.01
CA THR A 32 -2.21 6.15 -11.03
C THR A 32 -1.73 5.33 -9.84
N VAL A 33 -1.04 4.23 -10.15
CA VAL A 33 -0.48 3.32 -9.16
C VAL A 33 0.94 2.90 -9.54
N VAL A 34 1.82 2.86 -8.54
CA VAL A 34 3.11 2.17 -8.60
C VAL A 34 3.08 0.97 -7.67
N ILE A 35 3.45 -0.20 -8.19
CA ILE A 35 3.64 -1.42 -7.41
C ILE A 35 5.12 -1.80 -7.51
N SER A 36 5.78 -2.04 -6.39
CA SER A 36 7.22 -2.35 -6.36
C SER A 36 7.56 -3.48 -5.39
N SER A 37 8.68 -4.16 -5.65
CA SER A 37 9.32 -5.04 -4.66
C SER A 37 10.08 -4.25 -3.58
N GLN A 38 10.43 -2.99 -3.86
CA GLN A 38 11.21 -2.15 -2.95
C GLN A 38 10.33 -1.57 -1.83
N ASN A 39 10.79 -1.66 -0.58
CA ASN A 39 10.13 -0.97 0.54
C ASN A 39 10.41 0.54 0.46
N TRP A 40 9.37 1.34 0.66
CA TRP A 40 9.50 2.78 0.79
C TRP A 40 10.48 3.13 1.91
N LEU A 41 11.38 4.09 1.65
CA LEU A 41 12.49 4.49 2.54
C LEU A 41 13.64 3.49 2.66
N SER A 42 13.69 2.43 1.85
CA SER A 42 14.89 1.59 1.77
C SER A 42 16.05 2.35 1.14
N ALA A 43 17.28 1.99 1.53
CA ALA A 43 18.47 2.45 0.84
C ALA A 43 18.38 2.05 -0.65
N ASP A 44 18.71 2.99 -1.53
CA ASP A 44 18.76 2.75 -2.97
C ASP A 44 19.76 1.62 -3.26
N PRO A 45 19.39 0.54 -3.97
CA PRO A 45 20.37 -0.43 -4.42
C PRO A 45 21.40 0.27 -5.32
N ALA A 46 22.61 0.48 -4.78
CA ALA A 46 23.74 1.11 -5.47
C ALA A 46 23.82 0.73 -6.96
N ASP A 47 24.11 1.71 -7.83
CA ASP A 47 24.11 1.63 -9.30
C ASP A 47 24.76 0.37 -9.91
N SER A 48 25.67 -0.26 -9.18
CA SER A 48 26.26 -1.57 -9.50
C SER A 48 25.29 -2.77 -9.50
N LYS A 49 24.04 -2.64 -9.02
CA LYS A 49 23.09 -3.76 -8.81
C LYS A 49 21.69 -3.48 -9.38
N LEU A 50 21.64 -3.11 -10.65
CA LEU A 50 20.44 -2.70 -11.42
C LEU A 50 19.24 -3.68 -11.46
N ARG A 51 19.37 -4.93 -11.01
CA ARG A 51 18.32 -5.98 -11.15
C ARG A 51 17.77 -6.52 -9.83
N LYS A 52 17.97 -5.80 -8.72
CA LYS A 52 17.50 -6.27 -7.41
C LYS A 52 16.03 -6.03 -7.15
N GLU A 53 15.48 -4.99 -7.77
CA GLU A 53 14.11 -4.56 -7.54
C GLU A 53 13.38 -4.48 -8.89
N ILE A 54 12.07 -4.72 -8.85
CA ILE A 54 11.16 -4.58 -9.99
C ILE A 54 9.98 -3.73 -9.54
N GLY A 55 9.65 -2.74 -10.35
CA GLY A 55 8.45 -1.92 -10.19
C GLY A 55 7.65 -1.88 -11.48
N VAL A 56 6.32 -1.77 -11.35
CA VAL A 56 5.39 -1.55 -12.44
C VAL A 56 4.63 -0.27 -12.18
N PHE A 57 4.66 0.63 -13.15
CA PHE A 57 3.80 1.81 -13.21
C PHE A 57 2.55 1.47 -14.01
N VAL A 58 1.39 1.69 -13.42
CA VAL A 58 0.09 1.46 -14.05
C VAL A 58 -0.69 2.76 -14.05
N GLN A 59 -1.15 3.16 -15.23
CA GLN A 59 -2.04 4.30 -15.42
C GLN A 59 -3.28 3.84 -16.17
N ALA A 60 -4.42 3.87 -15.50
CA ALA A 60 -5.71 3.47 -16.05
C ALA A 60 -6.83 4.12 -15.25
N GLN A 61 -7.96 4.38 -15.90
CA GLN A 61 -9.09 5.05 -15.24
C GLN A 61 -9.58 4.26 -14.01
N GLY A 62 -9.59 4.90 -12.84
CA GLY A 62 -10.08 4.37 -11.58
C GLY A 62 -9.19 3.34 -10.88
N ILE A 63 -8.03 2.98 -11.45
CA ILE A 63 -7.24 1.84 -10.94
C ILE A 63 -6.77 2.02 -9.50
N ALA A 64 -6.41 3.25 -9.10
CA ALA A 64 -5.97 3.51 -7.74
C ALA A 64 -7.13 3.45 -6.75
N ARG A 65 -8.29 3.99 -7.14
CA ARG A 65 -9.50 3.95 -6.33
C ARG A 65 -9.96 2.50 -6.12
N ASP A 66 -9.99 1.71 -7.18
CA ASP A 66 -10.40 0.30 -7.11
C ASP A 66 -9.46 -0.50 -6.19
N LEU A 67 -8.15 -0.26 -6.30
CA LEU A 67 -7.15 -0.88 -5.44
C LEU A 67 -7.33 -0.53 -3.95
N ILE A 68 -7.62 0.73 -3.64
CA ILE A 68 -7.88 1.17 -2.25
C ILE A 68 -9.15 0.52 -1.70
N ASN A 69 -10.23 0.50 -2.49
CA ASN A 69 -11.49 -0.15 -2.11
C ASN A 69 -11.28 -1.65 -1.79
N ASP A 70 -10.47 -2.36 -2.57
CA ASP A 70 -10.14 -3.77 -2.33
C ASP A 70 -9.38 -3.95 -1.00
N PHE A 71 -8.47 -3.03 -0.65
CA PHE A 71 -7.77 -3.07 0.64
C PHE A 71 -8.72 -2.84 1.83
N GLU A 72 -9.64 -1.89 1.72
CA GLU A 72 -10.62 -1.60 2.77
C GLU A 72 -11.61 -2.75 2.95
N ALA A 73 -12.14 -3.29 1.85
CA ALA A 73 -13.05 -4.44 1.87
C ALA A 73 -12.38 -5.69 2.51
N SER A 74 -11.09 -5.90 2.24
CA SER A 74 -10.31 -6.99 2.83
C SER A 74 -10.13 -6.88 4.35
N GLN A 75 -10.12 -5.66 4.89
CA GLN A 75 -10.11 -5.43 6.35
C GLN A 75 -11.47 -5.76 6.97
N LEU A 76 -12.56 -5.32 6.34
CA LEU A 76 -13.93 -5.51 6.84
C LEU A 76 -14.37 -6.99 6.84
N THR A 77 -13.98 -7.74 5.83
CA THR A 77 -14.42 -9.14 5.65
C THR A 77 -13.93 -10.05 6.79
N LYS A 78 -12.80 -9.75 7.44
CA LYS A 78 -12.30 -10.57 8.56
C LYS A 78 -12.98 -10.27 9.89
N SER A 79 -13.45 -9.04 10.14
CA SER A 79 -14.16 -8.69 11.39
C SER A 79 -15.49 -9.43 11.57
N GLN A 80 -16.09 -9.92 10.48
CA GLN A 80 -17.36 -10.66 10.48
C GLN A 80 -17.18 -12.19 10.61
N VAL A 81 -15.97 -12.73 10.42
CA VAL A 81 -15.70 -14.19 10.40
C VAL A 81 -15.14 -14.69 11.74
N THR A 82 -14.74 -13.79 12.64
CA THR A 82 -14.25 -14.12 14.00
C THR A 82 -15.28 -13.87 15.12
N SER A 83 -16.58 -13.79 14.79
CA SER A 83 -17.68 -13.74 15.77
C SER A 83 -18.42 -15.07 15.87
#